data_AF-A0A0F9GBY0-F1
#
_entry.id   AF-A0A0F9GBY0-F1
#
_cell.length_a   1.000
_cell.length_b   1.000
_cell.length_c   1.000
_cell.angle_alpha   90.00
_cell.angle_beta   90.00
_cell.angle_gamma   90.00
#
_symmetry.space_group_name_H-M   'P 1'
#
loop_
_entity.id
_entity.type
_entity.pdbx_description
1 polymer ?
#
loop_
_entity_poly.entity_id
_entity_poly.type
_entity_poly.pdbx_seq_one_letter_code
_entity_poly.pdbx_strand_id
1 'polypeptide(L)' 'MTKLLVSYTLTTRPDASAMDSVVDLPDSVTPEEIPGFVRKTICPPANADPTDGFRGRSPSQVVILNLVNLDSLRSGSDRA' A
#
# COMPACT_ATOMS: atom_id res chain seq x y z
N MET A 1 -5.91 11.86 10.46
CA MET A 1 -5.66 10.55 9.84
C MET A 1 -5.67 10.69 8.33
N THR A 2 -4.51 10.51 7.72
CA THR A 2 -4.29 10.70 6.28
C THR A 2 -4.55 9.40 5.52
N LYS A 3 -5.20 9.44 4.35
CA LYS A 3 -5.39 8.24 3.51
C LYS A 3 -4.48 8.24 2.28
N LEU A 4 -3.77 7.15 2.08
CA LEU A 4 -2.98 6.92 0.86
C LEU A 4 -3.62 5.86 -0.02
N LEU A 5 -3.77 6.17 -1.31
CA LEU A 5 -3.90 5.14 -2.33
C LEU A 5 -2.49 4.67 -2.72
N VAL A 6 -2.27 3.37 -2.62
CA VAL A 6 -0.99 2.71 -2.84
C VAL A 6 -1.15 1.75 -4.00
N SER A 7 -0.41 1.99 -5.08
CA SER A 7 -0.25 1.00 -6.14
C SER A 7 1.06 0.24 -5.93
N TYR A 8 1.01 -1.08 -5.96
CA TYR A 8 2.18 -1.93 -5.70
C TYR A 8 2.17 -3.20 -6.56
N THR A 9 3.32 -3.84 -6.67
CA THR A 9 3.45 -5.20 -7.19
C THR A 9 4.26 -6.05 -6.22
N LEU A 10 4.29 -7.35 -6.47
CA LEU A 10 5.01 -8.31 -5.66
C LEU A 10 6.18 -8.88 -6.45
N THR A 11 7.40 -8.82 -5.90
CA THR A 11 8.63 -9.27 -6.58
C THR A 11 8.59 -10.73 -7.02
N THR A 12 7.82 -11.57 -6.31
CA THR A 12 7.65 -12.99 -6.61
C THR A 12 6.64 -13.27 -7.72
N ARG A 13 6.01 -12.24 -8.29
CA ARG A 13 5.17 -12.34 -9.49
C ARG A 13 5.52 -11.17 -10.44
N PRO A 14 6.60 -11.28 -11.23
CA PRO A 14 6.97 -10.26 -12.21
C PRO A 14 5.86 -10.00 -13.24
N ASP A 15 4.97 -10.97 -13.46
CA ASP A 15 3.82 -10.86 -14.37
C ASP A 15 2.52 -10.44 -13.68
N ALA A 16 2.54 -10.14 -12.38
CA ALA A 16 1.34 -9.68 -11.69
C ALA A 16 1.05 -8.22 -12.04
N SER A 17 -0.19 -7.99 -12.49
CA SER A 17 -0.77 -6.65 -12.62
C SER A 17 -0.59 -5.87 -11.31
N ALA A 18 -0.40 -4.56 -11.44
CA ALA A 18 -0.37 -3.66 -10.29
C ALA A 18 -1.63 -3.85 -9.44
N MET A 19 -1.45 -3.90 -8.12
CA MET A 19 -2.50 -3.99 -7.14
C MET A 19 -2.66 -2.63 -6.48
N ASP A 20 -3.90 -2.23 -6.21
CA ASP A 20 -4.22 -0.99 -5.52
C ASP A 20 -4.78 -1.30 -4.12
N SER A 21 -4.35 -0.52 -3.13
CA SER A 21 -4.85 -0.60 -1.76
C SER A 21 -4.90 0.78 -1.13
N VAL A 22 -5.90 1.01 -0.28
CA VAL A 22 -6.00 2.22 0.53
C VAL A 22 -5.44 1.93 1.92
N VAL A 23 -4.42 2.69 2.31
CA VAL A 23 -3.76 2.57 3.62
C VAL A 23 -4.04 3.83 4.42
N ASP A 24 -4.53 3.66 5.65
CA ASP A 24 -4.65 4.75 6.59
C ASP A 24 -3.30 4.99 7.28
N LEU A 25 -2.81 6.23 7.22
CA LEU A 25 -1.61 6.68 7.91
C LEU A 25 -1.99 7.35 9.24
N PRO A 26 -1.41 6.88 10.36
CA PRO A 26 -1.43 7.62 11.62
C PRO A 26 -0.78 9.01 11.45
N ASP A 27 -1.28 10.00 12.18
CA ASP A 27 -0.76 11.37 12.12
C ASP A 27 0.66 11.50 12.68
N SER A 28 1.17 10.46 13.35
CA SER A 28 2.53 10.39 13.89
C SER A 28 3.58 9.92 12.89
N VAL A 29 3.17 9.35 11.74
CA VAL A 29 4.11 8.82 10.73
C VAL A 29 4.70 9.97 9.92
N THR A 30 6.02 10.08 9.88
CA THR A 30 6.70 11.08 9.06
C THR A 30 6.89 10.60 7.61
N PRO A 31 7.07 11.50 6.63
CA PRO A 31 7.17 11.13 5.22
C PRO A 31 8.21 10.06 4.89
N GLU A 32 9.37 10.08 5.57
CA GLU A 32 10.45 9.10 5.41
C GLU A 32 10.07 7.69 5.90
N GLU A 33 9.13 7.58 6.84
CA GLU A 33 8.66 6.31 7.38
C GLU A 33 7.55 5.68 6.52
N ILE A 34 6.88 6.47 5.68
CA ILE A 34 5.69 6.06 4.90
C ILE A 34 5.96 4.78 4.08
N PRO A 35 7.04 4.66 3.27
CA PRO A 35 7.23 3.47 2.46
C PRO A 35 7.39 2.20 3.31
N GLY A 36 8.05 2.30 4.47
CA GLY A 36 8.24 1.19 5.39
C GLY A 36 6.94 0.78 6.09
N PHE A 37 6.15 1.76 6.53
CA PHE A 37 4.84 1.53 7.12
C PHE A 37 3.88 0.87 6.12
N VAL A 38 3.75 1.45 4.92
CA VAL A 38 2.89 0.94 3.85
C VAL A 38 3.23 -0.52 3.54
N ARG A 39 4.51 -0.85 3.35
CA ARG A 39 4.95 -2.24 3.09
C ARG A 39 4.49 -3.21 4.18
N LYS A 40 4.50 -2.81 5.46
CA LYS A 40 4.04 -3.67 6.56
C LYS A 40 2.53 -3.86 6.54
N THR A 41 1.77 -2.81 6.25
CA THR A 41 0.29 -2.87 6.26
C THR A 41 -0.29 -3.70 5.13
N ILE A 42 0.32 -3.64 3.94
CA ILE A 42 -0.18 -4.38 2.76
C ILE A 42 0.31 -5.84 2.71
N CYS A 43 1.09 -6.29 3.71
CA CYS A 43 1.45 -7.70 3.83
C CYS A 43 0.24 -8.51 4.30
N PRO A 44 -0.15 -9.60 3.61
CA PRO A 44 -1.20 -10.47 4.10
C PRO A 44 -0.79 -11.07 5.45
N PRO A 45 -1.69 -11.08 6.47
CA PRO A 45 -1.39 -11.71 7.75
C PRO A 45 -1.12 -13.22 7.54
N ALA A 46 -0.21 -13.78 8.35
CA ALA A 46 0.23 -15.17 8.23
C ALA A 46 -0.86 -16.24 8.45
N ASN A 47 -2.08 -15.84 8.84
CA ASN A 47 -3.20 -16.72 9.14
C ASN A 47 -4.38 -16.40 8.21
N ALA A 48 -5.07 -17.31 7.51
CA ALA A 48 -4.73 -18.56 6.84
C ALA A 48 -5.90 -18.80 5.85
N ASP A 49 -5.65 -18.77 4.54
CA ASP A 49 -6.49 -19.45 3.57
C ASP A 49 -5.59 -20.45 2.82
N PRO A 50 -5.90 -21.77 2.82
CA PRO A 50 -5.13 -22.76 2.08
C PRO A 50 -5.24 -22.63 0.55
N THR A 51 -6.15 -21.81 0.04
CA THR A 51 -6.31 -21.55 -1.40
C THR A 51 -5.53 -20.34 -1.88
N ASP A 52 -5.03 -19.49 -0.97
CA ASP A 52 -4.42 -18.22 -1.34
C ASP A 52 -2.90 -18.36 -1.54
N GLY A 53 -2.47 -18.29 -2.81
CA GLY A 53 -1.07 -18.45 -3.25
C GLY A 53 -0.13 -17.29 -2.85
N PHE A 54 -0.47 -16.55 -1.80
CA PHE A 54 0.25 -15.39 -1.28
C PHE A 54 0.71 -15.56 0.17
N ARG A 55 0.71 -16.81 0.67
CA ARG A 55 1.29 -17.17 1.99
C ARG A 55 2.70 -16.61 2.18
N GLY A 56 2.91 -15.95 3.32
CA GLY A 56 4.26 -15.69 3.88
C GLY A 56 5.12 -14.67 3.13
N ARG A 57 4.52 -13.75 2.36
CA ARG A 57 5.31 -12.73 1.66
C ARG A 57 5.90 -11.73 2.66
N SER A 58 7.22 -11.60 2.61
CA SER A 58 7.99 -10.63 3.40
C SER A 58 7.70 -9.21 2.90
N PRO A 59 7.77 -8.17 3.76
CA PRO A 59 7.75 -6.76 3.33
C PRO A 59 8.80 -6.43 2.25
N SER A 60 9.89 -7.22 2.16
CA SER A 60 10.90 -7.10 1.11
C SER A 60 10.41 -7.52 -0.29
N GLN A 61 9.24 -8.14 -0.38
CA GLN A 61 8.64 -8.58 -1.64
C GLN A 61 7.62 -7.58 -2.19
N VAL A 62 7.33 -6.50 -1.48
CA VAL A 62 6.46 -5.42 -1.95
C VAL A 62 7.29 -4.37 -2.67
N VAL A 63 6.94 -4.09 -3.91
CA VAL A 63 7.46 -2.95 -4.68
C VAL A 63 6.35 -1.93 -4.79
N ILE A 64 6.50 -0.80 -4.10
CA ILE A 64 5.58 0.33 -4.23
C ILE A 64 5.86 1.01 -5.57
N LEU A 65 4.82 1.14 -6.38
CA LEU A 65 4.85 1.79 -7.68
C LEU A 65 4.43 3.25 -7.56
N ASN A 66 3.33 3.51 -6.83
CA ASN A 66 2.79 4.86 -6.60
C ASN A 66 2.25 5.01 -5.19
N LEU A 67 2.31 6.25 -4.68
CA LEU A 67 1.67 6.69 -3.44
C LEU A 67 0.94 8.00 -3.73
N VAL A 68 -0.37 8.02 -3.49
CA VAL A 68 -1.22 9.19 -3.73
C VAL A 68 -1.93 9.57 -2.44
N ASN A 69 -1.72 10.81 -1.98
CA ASN A 69 -2.45 11.36 -0.85
C ASN A 69 -3.88 11.73 -1.28
N LEU A 70 -4.86 10.96 -0.79
CA LEU A 70 -6.27 11.14 -1.14
C LEU A 70 -6.87 12.41 -0.53
N ASP A 71 -6.31 12.91 0.57
CA ASP A 71 -6.78 14.14 1.20
C ASP A 71 -6.37 15.37 0.37
N SER A 72 -5.23 15.29 -0.31
CA SER A 72 -4.77 16.34 -1.25
C SER A 72 -5.62 16.40 -2.52
N LEU A 73 -6.28 15.31 -2.91
CA LEU A 73 -7.15 15.27 -4.10
C LEU A 73 -8.51 15.94 -3.85
N ARG A 74 -9.00 15.95 -2.60
CA ARG A 74 -10.27 16.61 -2.25
C ARG A 74 -10.19 18.12 -2.36
N SER A 75 -9.02 18.69 -2.08
CA SER A 75 -8.76 20.14 -2.13
C SER A 75 -8.76 20.72 -3.55
N GLY A 76 -8.83 19.89 -4.60
CA GLY A 76 -8.88 20.31 -6.00
C GLY A 76 -10.28 20.48 -6.59
N SER A 77 -11.34 20.09 -5.88
CA SER A 77 -12.71 20.06 -6.43
C SER A 77 -13.48 21.40 -6.30
N ASP A 78 -12.87 22.44 -5.75
CA ASP A 78 -13.48 23.78 -5.54
C ASP A 78 -13.06 24.83 -6.60
N ARG A 79 -12.50 24.39 -7.74
CA ARG A 79 -12.28 25.28 -8.89
C ARG A 79 -13.15 24.86 -10.07
N ALA A 80 -14.44 25.21 -9.98
CA ALA A 80 -15.36 25.28 -11.11
C ALA A 80 -15.60 26.75 -11.47
#